data_AF-A0A067C5M3-F1
#
_entry.id   AF-A0A067C5M3-F1
#
_cell.length_a   1.000
_cell.length_b   1.000
_cell.length_c   1.000
_cell.angle_alpha   90.00
_cell.angle_beta   90.00
_cell.angle_gamma   90.00
#
_symmetry.space_group_name_H-M   'P 1'
#
loop_
_entity.id
_entity.type
_entity.pdbx_description
1 polymer ?
#
loop_
_entity_poly.entity_id
_entity_poly.type
_entity_poly.pdbx_seq_one_letter_code
_entity_poly.pdbx_strand_id
1 'polypeptide(L)'
;MDREPCPYRIIEDMGGAFGMGAVGGGIFHSVKGARNSPPGERFRGAVYAVKARSPLLAGQFAIWGCLFSSFDCSLAAIRQKEDPWNSICAGALTGGALAIRSGPRVAFTQAVIGGALLALIEGLGIMVGKMLTPPPQDFVDEHGIDTSEQQLAPPSF
;
A
#
# COMPACT_ATOMS: atom_id res chain seq x y z
N MET A 1 5.96 -11.94 9.50
CA MET A 1 4.56 -11.49 9.38
C MET A 1 3.99 -12.31 8.25
N ASP A 2 3.27 -13.36 8.57
CA ASP A 2 2.56 -14.15 7.56
C ASP A 2 1.53 -13.24 6.90
N ARG A 3 1.50 -13.23 5.56
CA ARG A 3 0.52 -12.43 4.82
C ARG A 3 -0.86 -12.99 5.05
N GLU A 4 -1.82 -12.12 5.37
CA GLU A 4 -3.20 -12.55 5.51
C GLU A 4 -3.73 -13.12 4.18
N PRO A 5 -4.48 -14.23 4.21
CA PRO A 5 -4.98 -14.86 3.01
C PRO A 5 -5.98 -13.94 2.29
N CYS A 6 -5.90 -13.91 0.96
CA CYS A 6 -6.95 -13.31 0.14
C CYS A 6 -8.26 -14.10 0.37
N PRO A 7 -9.42 -13.44 0.60
CA PRO A 7 -9.75 -12.05 0.29
C PRO A 7 -9.65 -11.05 1.47
N TYR A 8 -9.30 -11.50 2.68
CA TYR A 8 -9.36 -10.65 3.87
C TYR A 8 -8.42 -9.45 3.77
N ARG A 9 -7.22 -9.67 3.21
CA ARG A 9 -6.25 -8.61 2.87
C ARG A 9 -6.84 -7.47 2.01
N ILE A 10 -7.75 -7.77 1.07
CA ILE A 10 -8.37 -6.75 0.22
C ILE A 10 -9.27 -5.83 1.06
N ILE A 11 -10.01 -6.41 2.01
CA ILE A 11 -10.90 -5.66 2.90
C ILE A 11 -10.09 -4.82 3.87
N GLU A 12 -9.02 -5.38 4.44
CA GLU A 12 -8.10 -4.65 5.31
C GLU A 12 -7.45 -3.47 4.59
N ASP A 13 -6.86 -3.69 3.41
CA ASP A 13 -6.19 -2.65 2.63
C ASP A 13 -7.16 -1.56 2.16
N MET A 14 -8.39 -1.93 1.76
CA MET A 14 -9.44 -0.97 1.42
C MET A 14 -9.84 -0.12 2.64
N GLY A 15 -10.05 -0.75 3.80
CA GLY A 15 -10.44 -0.08 5.04
C GLY A 15 -9.34 0.82 5.59
N GLY A 16 -8.11 0.32 5.62
CA GLY A 16 -6.92 1.08 6.01
C GLY A 16 -6.71 2.29 5.11
N ALA A 17 -6.80 2.12 3.79
CA ALA A 17 -6.69 3.22 2.84
C ALA A 17 -7.82 4.25 2.99
N PHE A 18 -9.07 3.80 3.21
CA PHE A 18 -10.18 4.69 3.51
C PHE A 18 -9.91 5.51 4.78
N GLY A 19 -9.47 4.87 5.86
CA GLY A 19 -9.15 5.52 7.13
C GLY A 19 -8.06 6.57 6.98
N MET A 20 -6.96 6.23 6.32
CA MET A 20 -5.87 7.16 6.00
C MET A 20 -6.38 8.36 5.19
N GLY A 21 -7.20 8.12 4.17
CA GLY A 21 -7.78 9.18 3.34
C GLY A 21 -8.79 10.05 4.09
N ALA A 22 -9.58 9.49 5.01
CA ALA A 22 -10.55 10.23 5.80
C ALA A 22 -9.89 11.14 6.85
N VAL A 23 -8.85 10.63 7.52
CA VAL A 23 -8.08 11.40 8.50
C VAL A 23 -7.26 12.48 7.79
N GLY A 24 -6.47 12.10 6.79
CA GLY A 24 -5.63 13.04 6.02
C GLY A 24 -6.47 14.08 5.27
N GLY A 25 -7.54 13.65 4.61
CA GLY A 25 -8.50 14.52 3.93
C GLY A 25 -9.23 15.43 4.90
N GLY A 26 -9.61 14.92 6.08
CA GLY A 26 -10.22 15.72 7.14
C GLY A 26 -9.31 16.86 7.59
N ILE A 27 -8.05 16.57 7.91
CA ILE A 27 -7.08 17.59 8.32
C ILE A 27 -6.83 18.60 7.20
N PHE A 28 -6.53 18.12 5.99
CA PHE A 28 -6.22 18.98 4.85
C PHE A 28 -7.38 19.89 4.48
N HIS A 29 -8.60 19.35 4.36
CA HIS A 29 -9.79 20.12 4.01
C HIS A 29 -10.29 21.00 5.17
N SER A 30 -9.99 20.66 6.43
CA SER A 30 -10.24 21.56 7.57
C SER A 30 -9.41 22.83 7.46
N VAL A 31 -8.10 22.69 7.27
CA VAL A 31 -7.18 23.84 7.16
C VAL A 31 -7.48 24.65 5.91
N LYS A 32 -7.66 23.98 4.77
CA LYS A 32 -7.99 24.65 3.50
C LYS A 32 -9.35 25.34 3.55
N GLY A 33 -10.35 24.70 4.15
CA GLY A 33 -11.68 25.28 4.35
C GLY A 33 -11.68 26.50 5.26
N ALA A 34 -10.95 26.44 6.38
CA ALA A 34 -10.80 27.57 7.30
C ALA A 34 -10.10 28.77 6.63
N ARG A 35 -9.04 28.52 5.84
CA ARG A 35 -8.26 29.57 5.17
C ARG A 35 -9.00 30.23 4.01
N ASN A 36 -9.82 29.47 3.28
CA ASN A 36 -10.56 29.97 2.12
C ASN A 36 -11.90 30.64 2.50
N SER A 37 -12.26 30.65 3.78
CA SER A 37 -13.54 31.19 4.26
C SER A 37 -13.41 32.63 4.75
N PRO A 38 -14.47 33.45 4.60
CA PRO A 38 -14.47 34.82 5.07
C PRO A 38 -14.26 34.90 6.60
N PRO A 39 -13.71 36.01 7.12
CA PRO A 39 -13.57 36.25 8.55
C PRO A 39 -14.92 36.10 9.26
N GLY A 40 -14.96 35.36 10.37
CA GLY A 40 -16.20 35.07 11.13
C GLY A 40 -16.87 33.73 10.81
N GLU A 41 -16.71 33.20 9.60
CA GLU A 41 -17.34 31.92 9.17
C GLU A 41 -16.33 30.78 8.99
N ARG A 42 -15.09 30.98 9.45
CA ARG A 42 -13.98 30.03 9.25
C ARG A 42 -14.27 28.62 9.75
N PHE A 43 -14.92 28.49 10.91
CA PHE A 43 -15.27 27.19 11.47
C PHE A 43 -16.36 26.49 10.65
N ARG A 44 -17.43 27.21 10.27
CA ARG A 44 -18.51 26.66 9.43
C ARG A 44 -18.00 26.29 8.04
N GLY A 45 -17.13 27.10 7.46
CA GLY A 45 -16.48 26.80 6.19
C GLY A 45 -15.51 25.61 6.25
N ALA A 46 -14.78 25.44 7.35
CA ALA A 46 -13.96 24.25 7.59
C ALA A 46 -14.81 22.98 7.67
N VAL A 47 -15.87 22.98 8.49
CA VAL A 47 -16.79 21.84 8.64
C VAL A 47 -17.45 21.50 7.30
N TYR A 48 -17.91 22.51 6.55
CA TYR A 48 -18.49 22.31 5.23
C TYR A 48 -17.49 21.69 4.25
N ALA A 49 -16.26 22.20 4.20
CA ALA A 49 -15.21 21.68 3.32
C ALA A 49 -14.86 20.22 3.64
N VAL A 50 -14.73 19.87 4.92
CA VAL A 50 -14.47 18.49 5.37
C VAL A 50 -15.62 17.58 4.94
N LYS A 51 -16.85 17.95 5.24
CA LYS A 51 -18.03 17.13 4.94
C LYS A 51 -18.20 16.91 3.44
N ALA A 52 -17.88 17.91 2.61
CA ALA A 52 -18.03 17.82 1.17
C ALA A 52 -16.89 17.07 0.47
N ARG A 53 -15.66 17.09 1.00
CA ARG A 53 -14.46 16.64 0.27
C ARG A 53 -13.69 15.49 0.92
N SER A 54 -13.69 15.40 2.25
CA SER A 54 -13.01 14.31 2.96
C SER A 54 -13.49 12.91 2.56
N PRO A 55 -14.82 12.61 2.50
CA PRO A 55 -15.28 11.27 2.11
C PRO A 55 -14.97 10.94 0.65
N LEU A 56 -14.90 11.95 -0.24
CA LEU A 56 -14.51 11.75 -1.63
C LEU A 56 -13.05 11.32 -1.73
N LEU A 57 -12.15 11.98 -0.99
CA LEU A 57 -10.74 11.62 -0.95
C LEU A 57 -10.55 10.23 -0.33
N ALA A 58 -11.19 9.96 0.80
CA ALA A 58 -11.19 8.65 1.44
C ALA A 58 -11.66 7.53 0.49
N GLY A 59 -12.72 7.78 -0.28
CA GLY A 59 -13.20 6.86 -1.30
C GLY A 59 -12.18 6.61 -2.42
N GLN A 60 -11.44 7.62 -2.88
CA GLN A 60 -10.40 7.42 -3.88
C GLN A 60 -9.26 6.53 -3.36
N PHE A 61 -8.82 6.75 -2.11
CA PHE A 61 -7.81 5.90 -1.47
C PHE A 61 -8.33 4.47 -1.28
N ALA A 62 -9.58 4.30 -0.86
CA ALA A 62 -10.19 2.98 -0.69
C ALA A 62 -10.24 2.20 -2.02
N ILE A 63 -10.66 2.85 -3.11
CA ILE A 63 -10.68 2.22 -4.44
C ILE A 63 -9.27 1.85 -4.88
N TRP A 64 -8.29 2.74 -4.65
CA TRP A 64 -6.90 2.45 -5.00
C TRP A 64 -6.36 1.24 -4.22
N GLY A 65 -6.56 1.18 -2.89
CA GLY A 65 -6.13 0.06 -2.05
C GLY A 65 -6.84 -1.25 -2.40
N CYS A 66 -8.13 -1.20 -2.71
CA CYS A 66 -8.91 -2.35 -3.16
C CYS A 66 -8.40 -2.90 -4.50
N LEU A 67 -8.19 -2.04 -5.51
CA LEU A 67 -7.67 -2.47 -6.81
C LEU A 67 -6.26 -3.04 -6.70
N PHE A 68 -5.38 -2.36 -5.97
CA PHE A 68 -4.00 -2.82 -5.76
C PHE A 68 -3.97 -4.23 -5.18
N SER A 69 -4.69 -4.45 -4.09
CA SER A 69 -4.73 -5.74 -3.40
C SER A 69 -5.41 -6.82 -4.22
N SER A 70 -6.44 -6.46 -4.99
CA SER A 70 -7.10 -7.39 -5.91
C SER A 70 -6.15 -7.86 -7.02
N PHE A 71 -5.36 -6.96 -7.61
CA PHE A 71 -4.37 -7.33 -8.61
C PHE A 71 -3.19 -8.10 -8.01
N ASP A 72 -2.68 -7.71 -6.84
CA ASP A 72 -1.60 -8.42 -6.14
C ASP A 72 -2.00 -9.86 -5.80
N CYS A 73 -3.18 -10.04 -5.17
CA CYS A 73 -3.77 -11.35 -4.89
C CYS A 73 -3.98 -12.19 -6.17
N SER A 74 -4.44 -11.57 -7.26
CA SER A 74 -4.67 -12.26 -8.53
C SER A 74 -3.35 -12.71 -9.16
N LEU A 75 -2.32 -11.87 -9.13
CA LEU A 75 -0.99 -12.21 -9.63
C LEU A 75 -0.33 -13.31 -8.81
N ALA A 76 -0.47 -13.27 -7.48
CA ALA A 76 -0.02 -14.32 -6.58
C ALA A 76 -0.74 -15.65 -6.88
N ALA A 77 -2.06 -15.62 -7.07
CA ALA A 77 -2.85 -16.81 -7.42
C ALA A 77 -2.50 -17.40 -8.79
N ILE A 78 -2.14 -16.57 -9.79
CA ILE A 78 -1.75 -17.07 -11.11
C ILE A 78 -0.31 -17.60 -11.12
N ARG A 79 0.60 -16.88 -10.48
CA ARG A 79 2.05 -17.20 -10.52
C ARG A 79 2.47 -18.20 -9.45
N GLN A 80 1.66 -18.41 -8.42
CA GLN A 80 1.98 -19.25 -7.26
C GLN A 80 3.34 -18.88 -6.63
N LYS A 81 3.72 -17.61 -6.74
CA LYS A 81 4.97 -17.03 -6.24
C LYS A 81 4.70 -15.62 -5.74
N GLU A 82 5.27 -15.30 -4.59
CA GLU A 82 5.19 -13.98 -3.99
C GLU A 82 6.53 -13.25 -4.14
N ASP A 83 6.67 -12.51 -5.24
CA ASP A 83 7.86 -11.71 -5.52
C ASP A 83 7.51 -10.21 -5.50
N PRO A 84 8.47 -9.30 -5.26
CA PRO A 84 8.27 -7.85 -5.40
C PRO A 84 7.70 -7.42 -6.76
N TRP A 85 7.89 -8.27 -7.78
CA TRP A 85 7.30 -8.07 -9.10
C TRP A 85 5.77 -8.03 -9.08
N ASN A 86 5.11 -8.77 -8.19
CA ASN A 86 3.66 -8.77 -8.08
C ASN A 86 3.16 -7.38 -7.67
N SER A 87 3.79 -6.76 -6.67
CA SER A 87 3.42 -5.42 -6.19
C SER A 87 3.74 -4.33 -7.21
N ILE A 88 4.84 -4.45 -7.97
CA ILE A 88 5.16 -3.53 -9.08
C ILE A 88 4.10 -3.62 -10.18
N CYS A 89 3.78 -4.84 -10.63
CA CYS A 89 2.76 -5.07 -11.64
C CYS A 89 1.37 -4.65 -11.17
N ALA A 90 1.01 -4.96 -9.92
CA ALA A 90 -0.25 -4.53 -9.31
C ALA A 90 -0.34 -2.99 -9.28
N GLY A 91 0.74 -2.30 -8.90
CA GLY A 91 0.81 -0.84 -8.95
C GLY A 91 0.59 -0.27 -10.36
N ALA A 92 1.21 -0.89 -11.37
CA ALA A 92 1.02 -0.51 -12.78
C ALA A 92 -0.42 -0.77 -13.26
N LEU A 93 -0.99 -1.92 -12.92
CA LEU A 93 -2.36 -2.29 -13.29
C LEU A 93 -3.37 -1.36 -12.62
N THR A 94 -3.21 -1.04 -11.33
CA THR A 94 -4.07 -0.08 -10.62
C THR A 94 -3.99 1.31 -11.24
N GLY A 95 -2.78 1.81 -11.50
CA GLY A 95 -2.59 3.12 -12.13
C GLY A 95 -3.25 3.21 -13.51
N GLY A 96 -3.08 2.18 -14.34
CA GLY A 96 -3.71 2.10 -15.65
C GLY A 96 -5.23 1.96 -15.58
N ALA A 97 -5.74 1.09 -14.72
CA ALA A 97 -7.17 0.81 -14.57
C ALA A 97 -7.95 2.05 -14.11
N LEU A 98 -7.42 2.80 -13.13
CA LEU A 98 -8.07 4.02 -12.64
C LEU A 98 -8.14 5.13 -13.70
N ALA A 99 -7.18 5.15 -14.62
CA ALA A 99 -7.07 6.15 -15.66
C ALA A 99 -7.66 5.72 -17.01
N ILE A 100 -8.21 4.50 -17.12
CA ILE A 100 -8.69 3.93 -18.39
C ILE A 100 -9.71 4.82 -19.12
N ARG A 101 -10.61 5.47 -18.35
CA ARG A 101 -11.62 6.40 -18.88
C ARG A 101 -11.04 7.72 -19.41
N SER A 102 -9.80 8.04 -19.08
CA SER A 102 -9.12 9.27 -19.51
C SER A 102 -8.39 9.10 -20.85
N GLY A 103 -8.54 7.93 -21.49
CA GLY A 103 -7.93 7.59 -22.76
C GLY A 103 -6.65 6.75 -22.61
N PRO A 104 -6.26 6.01 -23.67
CA PRO A 104 -5.19 5.01 -23.61
C PRO A 104 -3.82 5.61 -23.28
N ARG A 105 -3.53 6.83 -23.76
CA ARG A 105 -2.26 7.51 -23.47
C ARG A 105 -2.13 7.88 -21.98
N VAL A 106 -3.22 8.36 -21.38
CA VAL A 106 -3.23 8.72 -19.96
C VAL A 106 -3.16 7.46 -19.10
N ALA A 107 -3.92 6.42 -19.45
CA ALA A 107 -3.85 5.12 -18.79
C ALA A 107 -2.43 4.54 -18.79
N PHE A 108 -1.74 4.54 -19.94
CA PHE A 108 -0.37 4.07 -20.01
C PHE A 108 0.58 4.89 -19.13
N THR A 109 0.46 6.22 -19.17
CA THR A 109 1.29 7.11 -18.34
C THR A 109 1.08 6.84 -16.85
N GLN A 110 -0.17 6.67 -16.41
CA GLN A 110 -0.49 6.37 -15.01
C GLN A 110 -0.05 4.97 -14.61
N ALA A 111 -0.09 3.99 -15.51
CA ALA A 111 0.46 2.67 -15.28
C ALA A 111 1.98 2.72 -15.05
N VAL A 112 2.72 3.47 -15.88
CA VAL A 112 4.17 3.64 -15.71
C VAL A 112 4.50 4.33 -14.38
N ILE A 113 3.79 5.40 -14.04
CA ILE A 113 3.97 6.10 -12.75
C ILE A 113 3.67 5.17 -11.58
N GLY A 114 2.56 4.43 -11.63
CA GLY A 114 2.18 3.47 -10.59
C GLY A 114 3.22 2.37 -10.40
N GLY A 115 3.69 1.75 -11.49
CA GLY A 115 4.73 0.73 -11.44
C GLY A 115 6.07 1.27 -10.92
N ALA A 116 6.48 2.46 -11.36
CA ALA A 116 7.72 3.08 -10.90
C ALA A 116 7.69 3.43 -9.40
N LEU A 117 6.57 3.95 -8.89
CA LEU A 117 6.42 4.24 -7.46
C LEU A 117 6.52 2.98 -6.60
N LEU A 118 5.85 1.90 -6.98
CA LEU A 118 5.91 0.64 -6.22
C LEU A 118 7.29 -0.03 -6.34
N ALA A 119 7.96 0.09 -7.50
CA ALA A 119 9.33 -0.38 -7.64
C ALA A 119 10.30 0.34 -6.70
N LEU A 120 10.10 1.65 -6.47
CA LEU A 120 10.86 2.40 -5.49
C LEU A 120 10.53 1.97 -4.06
N ILE A 121 9.26 1.77 -3.72
CA ILE A 121 8.83 1.35 -2.37
C ILE A 121 9.42 -0.02 -2.02
N GLU A 122 9.27 -1.01 -2.91
CA GLU A 122 9.83 -2.36 -2.73
C GLU A 122 11.37 -2.33 -2.71
N GLY A 123 11.98 -1.56 -3.60
CA GLY A 123 13.44 -1.41 -3.65
C GLY A 123 14.02 -0.81 -2.37
N LEU A 124 13.36 0.20 -1.81
CA LEU A 124 13.72 0.79 -0.52
C LEU A 124 13.49 -0.21 0.63
N GLY A 125 12.40 -0.98 0.61
CA GLY A 125 12.10 -2.01 1.59
C GLY A 125 13.20 -3.08 1.67
N ILE A 126 13.66 -3.57 0.52
CA ILE A 126 14.76 -4.54 0.43
C ILE A 126 16.06 -3.94 0.96
N MET A 127 16.37 -2.69 0.61
CA MET A 127 17.59 -2.01 1.06
C MET A 127 17.61 -1.83 2.59
N VAL A 128 16.51 -1.34 3.17
CA VAL A 128 16.39 -1.14 4.62
C VAL A 128 16.44 -2.47 5.35
N GLY A 129 15.76 -3.51 4.84
CA GLY A 129 15.85 -4.86 5.39
C GLY A 129 17.28 -5.36 5.46
N LYS A 130 18.06 -5.18 4.39
CA LYS A 130 19.47 -5.60 4.36
C LYS A 130 20.38 -4.81 5.31
N MET A 131 20.09 -3.53 5.56
CA MET A 131 20.89 -2.70 6.48
C MET A 131 20.55 -2.96 7.96
N LEU A 132 19.30 -3.32 8.25
CA LEU A 132 18.82 -3.54 9.62
C LEU A 132 18.85 -5.01 10.05
N THR A 133 19.11 -5.96 9.15
CA THR A 133 19.25 -7.37 9.53
C THR A 133 20.51 -7.53 10.39
N PRO A 134 20.40 -7.84 11.69
CA PRO A 134 21.57 -8.14 12.49
C PRO A 134 22.29 -9.36 11.90
N PRO A 135 23.62 -9.45 12.01
CA PRO A 135 24.34 -10.66 11.63
C PRO A 135 23.72 -11.87 12.33
N PRO A 136 23.75 -13.07 11.71
CA PRO A 136 23.22 -14.28 12.31
C PRO A 136 23.71 -14.40 13.74
N GLN A 137 22.80 -14.53 14.70
CA GLN A 137 23.21 -14.86 16.06
C GLN A 137 23.61 -16.33 16.03
N ASP A 138 24.92 -16.57 16.04
CA ASP A 138 25.47 -17.88 16.31
C ASP A 138 25.05 -18.25 17.74
N PHE A 139 23.91 -18.91 17.90
CA PHE A 139 23.53 -19.56 19.14
C PHE A 139 24.41 -20.80 19.28
N VAL A 140 25.65 -20.59 19.74
CA VAL A 140 26.50 -21.68 20.21
C VAL A 140 25.91 -22.11 21.55
N ASP A 141 24.99 -23.07 21.52
CA ASP A 141 24.62 -23.79 22.73
C ASP A 141 25.88 -24.46 23.29
N GLU A 142 26.06 -24.44 24.62
CA GLU A 142 27.23 -24.95 25.36
C GLU A 142 27.58 -26.42 25.05
N HIS A 143 26.74 -27.12 24.29
CA HIS A 143 26.91 -28.50 23.82
C HIS A 143 27.51 -28.68 22.41
N GLY A 144 27.94 -27.62 21.71
CA GLY A 144 28.75 -27.75 20.49
C GLY A 144 28.04 -28.44 19.31
N ILE A 145 26.71 -28.32 19.22
CA ILE A 145 25.93 -28.80 18.07
C ILE A 145 25.72 -27.61 17.13
N ASP A 146 26.27 -27.70 15.93
CA ASP A 146 26.07 -26.71 14.86
C ASP A 146 24.70 -26.97 14.19
N THR A 147 23.69 -26.22 14.59
CA THR A 147 22.30 -26.36 14.09
C THR A 147 22.10 -25.79 12.68
N SER A 148 23.19 -25.47 11.96
CA SER A 148 23.15 -24.94 10.58
C SER A 148 22.50 -25.90 9.57
N GLU A 149 22.49 -27.21 9.83
CA GLU A 149 21.81 -28.20 8.98
C GLU A 149 20.28 -28.20 9.11
N GLN A 150 19.71 -27.75 10.23
CA GLN A 150 18.27 -27.89 10.49
C GLN A 150 17.42 -26.81 9.81
N GLN A 151 18.05 -25.74 9.29
CA GLN A 151 17.39 -24.65 8.57
C GLN A 151 17.26 -24.91 7.04
N LEU A 152 17.89 -25.96 6.49
CA LEU A 152 17.82 -26.28 5.05
C LEU A 152 16.62 -27.16 4.64
N ALA A 153 15.85 -27.69 5.58
CA ALA A 153 14.56 -28.28 5.26
C ALA A 153 13.49 -27.17 5.27
N PRO A 154 12.78 -26.92 4.15
CA PRO A 154 11.65 -25.99 4.21
C PRO A 154 10.65 -26.52 5.25
N PRO A 155 10.07 -25.68 6.12
CA PRO A 155 8.97 -26.11 6.95
C PRO A 155 7.84 -26.54 6.01
N SER A 156 7.56 -27.84 5.99
CA SER A 156 6.29 -28.36 5.48
C SER A 156 5.21 -27.90 6.45
N PHE A 157 4.43 -26.89 6.05
CA PHE A 157 2.97 -26.74 6.13
C PHE A 157 2.61 -25.29 5.79
#